data_AF-A0A0H3CC34-F1
#
_entry.id   AF-A0A0H3CC34-F1
#
_cell.length_a   1.000
_cell.length_b   1.000
_cell.length_c   1.000
_cell.angle_alpha   90.00
_cell.angle_beta   90.00
_cell.angle_gamma   90.00
#
_symmetry.space_group_name_H-M   'P 1'
#
loop_
_entity.id
_entity.type
_entity.pdbx_description
1 polymer ?
#
loop_
_entity_poly.entity_id
_entity_poly.type
_entity_poly.pdbx_seq_one_letter_code
_entity_poly.pdbx_strand_id
1 'polypeptide(L)'
;MLIDDDKAAREAKLAEALRTNLRKRKAATRKDFGGEDAAVSAAEAAPQPYNDVRNLLGITHGAGERRALTLSLSAPFPNPGGEGWAVAVRLSGDGGQFDTEVGKAAFGEDGLAALRKAIDLAQVAIDLASTTHALFWPDERPYDLSAPI
;
A
#
# COMPACT_ATOMS: atom_id res chain seq x y z
N MET A 1 5.93 -19.43 -57.23
CA MET A 1 6.35 -18.21 -56.51
C MET A 1 5.11 -17.55 -55.90
N LEU A 2 4.49 -18.21 -54.90
CA LEU A 2 3.22 -17.80 -54.28
C LEU A 2 3.14 -18.17 -52.78
N ILE A 3 4.20 -18.80 -52.24
CA ILE A 3 4.24 -19.34 -50.87
C ILE A 3 4.94 -18.36 -49.91
N ASP A 4 5.85 -17.51 -50.41
CA ASP A 4 6.58 -16.54 -49.59
C ASP A 4 5.71 -15.35 -49.12
N ASP A 5 4.78 -14.89 -49.94
CA ASP A 5 3.90 -13.74 -49.61
C ASP A 5 2.96 -14.04 -48.43
N ASP A 6 2.48 -15.29 -48.34
CA ASP A 6 1.63 -15.75 -47.24
C ASP A 6 2.39 -15.84 -45.90
N LYS A 7 3.68 -16.15 -45.96
CA LYS A 7 4.55 -16.20 -44.78
C LYS A 7 4.86 -14.78 -44.28
N ALA A 8 5.24 -13.87 -45.17
CA ALA A 8 5.51 -12.49 -44.83
C ALA A 8 4.27 -11.78 -44.25
N ALA A 9 3.08 -12.03 -44.80
CA ALA A 9 1.82 -11.49 -44.27
C ALA A 9 1.46 -12.03 -42.88
N ARG A 10 1.75 -13.31 -42.60
CA ARG A 10 1.55 -13.90 -41.26
C ARG A 10 2.54 -13.35 -40.24
N GLU A 11 3.80 -13.16 -40.62
CA GLU A 11 4.82 -12.58 -39.75
C GLU A 11 4.51 -11.11 -39.41
N ALA A 12 4.02 -10.33 -40.39
CA ALA A 12 3.58 -8.95 -40.16
C ALA A 12 2.41 -8.88 -39.17
N LYS A 13 1.40 -9.75 -39.32
CA LYS A 13 0.27 -9.86 -38.38
C LYS A 13 0.71 -10.28 -36.98
N LEU A 14 1.65 -11.22 -36.88
CA LEU A 14 2.22 -11.64 -35.60
C LEU A 14 2.98 -10.49 -34.92
N ALA A 15 3.80 -9.76 -35.65
CA ALA A 15 4.55 -8.62 -35.14
C ALA A 15 3.63 -7.49 -34.66
N GLU A 16 2.53 -7.23 -35.37
CA GLU A 16 1.52 -6.24 -34.98
C GLU A 16 0.73 -6.67 -33.73
N ALA A 17 0.36 -7.95 -33.62
CA ALA A 17 -0.27 -8.50 -32.44
C ALA A 17 0.64 -8.42 -31.20
N LEU A 18 1.94 -8.70 -31.37
CA LEU A 18 2.93 -8.58 -30.30
C LEU A 18 3.12 -7.12 -29.86
N ARG A 19 3.21 -6.16 -30.80
CA ARG A 19 3.28 -4.73 -30.49
C ARG A 19 2.04 -4.25 -29.73
N THR A 20 0.86 -4.73 -30.12
CA THR A 20 -0.41 -4.39 -29.47
C THR A 20 -0.47 -4.94 -28.04
N ASN A 21 -0.07 -6.20 -27.84
CA ASN A 21 -0.01 -6.80 -26.50
C ASN A 21 1.04 -6.13 -25.61
N LEU A 22 2.20 -5.77 -26.16
CA LEU A 22 3.21 -4.99 -25.44
C LEU A 22 2.71 -3.60 -25.05
N ARG A 23 1.96 -2.92 -25.92
CA ARG A 23 1.31 -1.63 -25.60
C ARG A 23 0.26 -1.80 -24.51
N LYS A 24 -0.59 -2.83 -24.58
CA LYS A 24 -1.58 -3.14 -23.52
C LYS A 24 -0.90 -3.43 -22.19
N ARG A 25 0.16 -4.25 -22.17
CA ARG A 25 0.94 -4.54 -20.95
C ARG A 25 1.62 -3.28 -20.40
N LYS A 26 2.24 -2.46 -21.25
CA LYS A 26 2.84 -1.18 -20.84
C LYS A 26 1.81 -0.18 -20.34
N ALA A 27 0.60 -0.15 -20.91
CA ALA A 27 -0.49 0.70 -20.44
C ALA A 27 -1.05 0.23 -19.09
N ALA A 28 -1.13 -1.08 -18.87
CA ALA A 28 -1.50 -1.65 -17.58
C ALA A 28 -0.46 -1.32 -16.49
N THR A 29 0.84 -1.44 -16.79
CA THR A 29 1.90 -1.11 -15.81
C THR A 29 2.10 0.40 -15.60
N ARG A 30 1.71 1.27 -16.54
CA ARG A 30 1.76 2.73 -16.33
C ARG A 30 0.69 3.26 -15.37
N LYS A 31 -0.38 2.50 -15.13
CA LYS A 31 -1.46 2.91 -14.21
C LYS A 31 -1.04 2.89 -12.74
N ASP A 32 0.02 2.16 -12.37
CA ASP A 32 0.43 1.95 -10.97
C ASP A 32 1.43 2.99 -10.44
N PHE A 33 2.14 3.73 -11.29
CA PHE A 33 3.16 4.68 -10.83
C PHE A 33 2.60 5.98 -10.21
N GLY A 34 1.31 6.26 -10.37
CA GLY A 34 0.64 7.40 -9.71
C GLY A 34 -0.11 7.02 -8.42
N GLY A 35 -0.09 5.74 -8.04
CA GLY A 35 -0.85 5.24 -6.89
C GLY A 35 -0.29 5.69 -5.54
N GLU A 36 1.03 5.82 -5.42
CA GLU A 36 1.68 6.26 -4.18
C GLU A 36 1.42 7.75 -3.90
N ASP A 37 1.59 8.61 -4.92
CA ASP A 37 1.25 10.04 -4.81
C ASP A 37 -0.23 10.26 -4.50
N ALA A 38 -1.12 9.46 -5.10
CA ALA A 38 -2.55 9.53 -4.82
C ALA A 38 -2.88 9.06 -3.39
N ALA A 39 -2.21 8.01 -2.88
CA ALA A 39 -2.43 7.50 -1.53
C ALA A 39 -1.98 8.49 -0.45
N VAL A 40 -0.85 9.18 -0.66
CA VAL A 40 -0.38 10.23 0.25
C VAL A 40 -1.28 11.46 0.17
N SER A 41 -1.58 11.95 -1.04
CA SER A 41 -2.46 13.11 -1.24
C SER A 41 -3.86 12.90 -0.66
N ALA A 42 -4.41 11.68 -0.77
CA ALA A 42 -5.70 11.36 -0.16
C ALA A 42 -5.62 11.30 1.37
N ALA A 43 -4.51 10.83 1.94
CA ALA A 43 -4.32 10.78 3.38
C ALA A 43 -4.25 12.18 4.02
N GLU A 44 -3.75 13.19 3.29
CA GLU A 44 -3.77 14.60 3.73
C GLU A 44 -5.18 15.14 3.96
N ALA A 45 -6.16 14.66 3.19
CA ALA A 45 -7.57 15.04 3.33
C ALA A 45 -8.32 14.22 4.40
N ALA A 46 -7.66 13.26 5.04
CA ALA A 46 -8.32 12.35 5.97
C ALA A 46 -8.82 13.08 7.22
N PRO A 47 -10.00 12.73 7.73
CA PRO A 47 -10.54 13.34 8.92
C PRO A 47 -9.69 13.01 10.15
N GLN A 48 -9.40 14.03 10.95
CA GLN A 48 -8.76 13.93 12.25
C GLN A 48 -9.81 13.91 13.37
N PRO A 49 -9.54 13.29 14.54
CA PRO A 49 -8.33 12.53 14.87
C PRO A 49 -8.33 11.11 14.28
N TYR A 50 -7.14 10.52 14.14
CA TYR A 50 -7.03 9.09 13.84
C TYR A 50 -7.25 8.26 15.12
N ASN A 51 -7.77 7.05 14.94
CA ASN A 51 -7.98 6.10 16.03
C ASN A 51 -6.78 5.16 16.12
N ASP A 52 -6.16 5.08 17.30
CA ASP A 52 -5.09 4.13 17.55
C ASP A 52 -5.65 2.70 17.60
N VAL A 53 -5.13 1.84 16.71
CA VAL A 53 -5.57 0.45 16.59
C VAL A 53 -4.52 -0.53 17.09
N ARG A 54 -3.24 -0.15 17.11
CA ARG A 54 -2.17 -1.00 17.64
C ARG A 54 -1.04 -0.17 18.23
N ASN A 55 -0.68 -0.48 19.47
CA ASN A 55 0.50 0.07 20.13
C ASN A 55 1.50 -1.06 20.36
N LEU A 56 2.72 -0.88 19.86
CA LEU A 56 3.84 -1.81 19.99
C LEU A 56 5.06 -1.10 20.54
N LEU A 57 5.95 -1.88 21.11
CA LEU A 57 7.31 -1.48 21.42
C LEU A 57 8.24 -2.02 20.33
N GLY A 58 8.91 -1.12 19.61
CA GLY A 58 9.96 -1.45 18.66
C GLY A 58 11.33 -1.32 19.31
N ILE A 59 12.20 -2.31 19.10
CA ILE A 59 13.62 -2.24 19.47
C ILE A 59 14.45 -2.31 18.19
N THR A 60 15.16 -1.23 17.85
CA THR A 60 15.98 -1.19 16.63
C THR A 60 17.06 -2.28 16.64
N HIS A 61 17.23 -3.01 15.53
CA HIS A 61 18.20 -4.11 15.47
C HIS A 61 19.66 -3.66 15.62
N GLY A 62 19.97 -2.41 15.28
CA GLY A 62 21.34 -1.87 15.36
C GLY A 62 21.69 -1.32 16.75
N ALA A 63 20.99 -0.27 17.18
CA ALA A 63 21.33 0.48 18.39
C ALA A 63 20.64 -0.06 19.66
N GLY A 64 19.65 -0.96 19.52
CA GLY A 64 18.83 -1.42 20.64
C GLY A 64 17.95 -0.30 21.23
N GLU A 65 17.79 0.81 20.50
CA GLU A 65 16.92 1.91 20.91
C GLU A 65 15.47 1.45 20.95
N ARG A 66 14.80 1.77 22.06
CA ARG A 66 13.39 1.49 22.29
C ARG A 66 12.55 2.63 21.74
N ARG A 67 11.55 2.31 20.94
CA ARG A 67 10.60 3.24 20.32
C ARG A 67 9.18 2.75 20.54
N ALA A 68 8.28 3.66 20.88
CA ALA A 68 6.85 3.37 20.86
C ALA A 68 6.37 3.48 19.42
N LEU A 69 5.81 2.38 18.89
CA LEU A 69 5.22 2.31 17.55
C LEU A 69 3.70 2.32 17.70
N THR A 70 3.05 3.33 17.12
CA THR A 70 1.58 3.48 17.18
C THR A 70 0.99 3.49 15.78
N LEU A 71 0.22 2.44 15.49
CA LEU A 71 -0.57 2.29 14.29
C LEU A 71 -1.96 2.92 14.51
N SER A 72 -2.34 3.83 13.62
CA SER A 72 -3.60 4.56 13.70
C SER A 72 -4.32 4.58 12.35
N LEU A 73 -5.64 4.54 12.39
CA LEU A 73 -6.53 4.60 11.22
C LEU A 73 -7.44 5.83 11.29
N SER A 74 -7.65 6.52 10.16
CA SER A 74 -8.71 7.53 10.07
C SER A 74 -10.10 6.88 10.07
N ALA A 75 -11.14 7.67 10.35
CA ALA A 75 -12.49 7.26 9.95
C ALA A 75 -12.56 7.13 8.42
N PRO A 76 -13.40 6.24 7.85
CA PRO A 76 -13.65 6.20 6.42
C PRO A 76 -14.19 7.53 5.89
N PHE A 77 -13.68 7.98 4.75
CA PHE A 77 -14.05 9.25 4.14
C PHE A 77 -14.17 9.13 2.60
N PRO A 78 -14.93 9.99 1.92
CA PRO A 78 -14.97 10.01 0.46
C PRO A 78 -13.59 10.29 -0.14
N ASN A 79 -13.22 9.57 -1.20
CA ASN A 79 -11.94 9.77 -1.88
C ASN A 79 -11.88 11.20 -2.50
N PRO A 80 -10.93 12.06 -2.10
CA PRO A 80 -10.84 13.42 -2.66
C PRO A 80 -10.39 13.44 -4.12
N GLY A 81 -9.69 12.41 -4.58
CA GLY A 81 -9.12 12.32 -5.92
C GLY A 81 -10.00 11.57 -6.93
N GLY A 82 -11.20 11.12 -6.56
CA GLY A 82 -12.05 10.36 -7.46
C GLY A 82 -13.28 9.74 -6.79
N GLU A 83 -13.79 8.67 -7.39
CA GLU A 83 -14.92 7.92 -6.83
C GLU A 83 -14.46 6.98 -5.70
N GLY A 84 -15.42 6.58 -4.87
CA GLY A 84 -15.23 5.64 -3.77
C GLY A 84 -14.84 6.31 -2.45
N TRP A 85 -14.31 5.47 -1.56
CA TRP A 85 -13.96 5.83 -0.18
C TRP A 85 -12.50 5.51 0.09
N ALA A 86 -11.95 6.21 1.08
CA ALA A 86 -10.59 6.08 1.55
C ALA A 86 -10.54 5.91 3.07
N VAL A 87 -9.50 5.25 3.55
CA VAL A 87 -9.10 5.20 4.96
C VAL A 87 -7.60 5.40 5.02
N ALA A 88 -7.13 6.37 5.79
CA ALA A 88 -5.70 6.63 5.98
C ALA A 88 -5.12 5.73 7.07
N VAL A 89 -3.94 5.19 6.81
CA VAL A 89 -3.17 4.31 7.70
C VAL A 89 -1.85 4.99 8.01
N ARG A 90 -1.56 5.20 9.29
CA ARG A 90 -0.33 5.82 9.77
C ARG A 90 0.33 4.93 10.81
N LEU A 91 1.66 4.79 10.74
CA LEU A 91 2.45 4.12 11.77
C LEU A 91 3.50 5.08 12.28
N SER A 92 3.25 5.67 13.45
CA SER A 92 4.20 6.60 14.08
C SER A 92 5.25 5.88 14.91
N GLY A 93 6.46 6.44 15.02
CA GLY A 93 7.51 5.95 15.93
C GLY A 93 8.75 5.36 15.26
N ASP A 94 9.07 5.84 14.07
CA ASP A 94 10.13 5.39 13.16
C ASP A 94 9.84 4.02 12.51
N GLY A 95 8.57 3.73 12.27
CA GLY A 95 8.10 2.48 11.66
C GLY A 95 8.37 2.34 10.16
N GLY A 96 9.13 3.25 9.55
CA GLY A 96 9.46 3.24 8.12
C GLY A 96 8.51 4.07 7.26
N GLN A 97 8.14 3.57 6.07
CA GLN A 97 7.45 4.35 5.03
C GLN A 97 6.03 4.85 5.41
N PHE A 98 5.47 4.36 6.51
CA PHE A 98 4.17 4.76 7.04
C PHE A 98 4.28 5.76 8.20
N ASP A 99 5.51 6.06 8.65
CA ASP A 99 5.77 7.13 9.62
C ASP A 99 5.93 8.47 8.91
N THR A 100 4.81 8.94 8.37
CA THR A 100 4.67 10.31 7.87
C THR A 100 3.64 11.04 8.72
N GLU A 101 3.48 12.35 8.51
CA GLU A 101 2.47 13.13 9.26
C GLU A 101 1.04 12.61 9.06
N VAL A 102 0.76 12.08 7.87
CA VAL A 102 -0.59 11.69 7.42
C VAL A 102 -0.74 10.20 7.09
N GLY A 103 0.36 9.46 6.93
CA GLY A 103 0.35 8.06 6.51
C GLY A 103 0.05 7.87 5.02
N LYS A 104 -0.60 6.74 4.68
CA LYS A 104 -1.01 6.38 3.31
C LYS A 104 -2.47 5.93 3.29
N ALA A 105 -3.23 6.33 2.27
CA ALA A 105 -4.63 5.94 2.12
C ALA A 105 -4.82 4.60 1.40
N ALA A 106 -5.73 3.78 1.91
CA ALA A 106 -6.30 2.62 1.22
C ALA A 106 -7.66 2.99 0.62
N PHE A 107 -7.97 2.49 -0.58
CA PHE A 107 -9.16 2.88 -1.35
C PHE A 107 -10.15 1.72 -1.54
N GLY A 108 -11.44 1.97 -1.33
CA GLY A 108 -12.53 1.01 -1.53
C GLY A 108 -13.71 1.62 -2.29
N GLU A 109 -14.59 0.75 -2.79
CA GLU A 109 -15.85 1.19 -3.45
C GLU A 109 -16.80 1.86 -2.45
N ASP A 110 -16.80 1.37 -1.20
CA ASP A 110 -17.50 1.95 -0.06
C ASP A 110 -16.59 2.05 1.17
N GLY A 111 -17.09 2.65 2.26
CA GLY A 111 -16.34 2.83 3.49
C GLY A 111 -15.90 1.53 4.18
N LEU A 112 -16.67 0.44 4.05
CA LEU A 112 -16.34 -0.85 4.65
C LEU A 112 -15.23 -1.56 3.86
N ALA A 113 -15.32 -1.53 2.53
CA ALA A 113 -14.30 -2.06 1.63
C ALA A 113 -12.98 -1.28 1.77
N ALA A 114 -13.05 0.04 1.94
CA ALA A 114 -11.88 0.89 2.20
C ALA A 114 -11.25 0.53 3.56
N LEU A 115 -12.06 0.36 4.60
CA LEU A 115 -11.58 -0.05 5.93
C LEU A 115 -10.92 -1.43 5.91
N ARG A 116 -11.49 -2.42 5.22
CA ARG A 116 -10.90 -3.74 5.12
C ARG A 116 -9.52 -3.70 4.45
N LYS A 117 -9.38 -2.94 3.36
CA LYS A 117 -8.08 -2.73 2.70
C LYS A 117 -7.10 -1.93 3.57
N ALA A 118 -7.59 -0.99 4.38
CA ALA A 118 -6.75 -0.28 5.34
C ALA A 118 -6.23 -1.21 6.44
N ILE A 119 -7.02 -2.18 6.89
CA ILE A 119 -6.56 -3.22 7.83
C ILE A 119 -5.44 -4.06 7.19
N ASP A 120 -5.62 -4.48 5.93
CA ASP A 120 -4.57 -5.22 5.21
C ASP A 120 -3.30 -4.35 5.04
N LEU A 121 -3.45 -3.06 4.70
CA LEU A 121 -2.35 -2.12 4.57
C LEU A 121 -1.65 -1.84 5.92
N ALA A 122 -2.41 -1.83 7.01
CA ALA A 122 -1.89 -1.67 8.35
C ALA A 122 -1.04 -2.87 8.77
N GLN A 123 -1.42 -4.10 8.38
CA GLN A 123 -0.58 -5.28 8.56
C GLN A 123 0.73 -5.13 7.78
N VAL A 124 0.68 -4.66 6.53
CA VAL A 124 1.88 -4.40 5.72
C VAL A 124 2.79 -3.37 6.41
N ALA A 125 2.24 -2.33 7.03
CA ALA A 125 3.03 -1.35 7.77
C ALA A 125 3.79 -1.99 8.96
N ILE A 126 3.13 -2.89 9.71
CA ILE A 126 3.75 -3.63 10.81
C ILE A 126 4.82 -4.61 10.28
N ASP A 127 4.53 -5.33 9.21
CA ASP A 127 5.49 -6.27 8.59
C ASP A 127 6.75 -5.52 8.14
N LEU A 128 6.61 -4.33 7.54
CA LEU A 128 7.75 -3.49 7.17
C LEU A 128 8.51 -2.98 8.39
N ALA A 129 7.84 -2.53 9.44
CA ALA A 129 8.50 -2.12 10.68
C ALA A 129 9.31 -3.27 11.30
N SER A 130 8.82 -4.51 11.20
CA SER A 130 9.51 -5.71 11.71
C SER A 130 10.86 -6.00 11.03
N THR A 131 11.11 -5.41 9.85
CA THR A 131 12.40 -5.56 9.15
C THR A 131 13.52 -4.72 9.78
N THR A 132 13.17 -3.70 10.56
CA THR A 132 14.12 -2.77 11.20
C THR A 132 14.08 -2.84 12.72
N HIS A 133 12.96 -3.32 13.28
CA HIS A 133 12.69 -3.41 14.71
C HIS A 133 12.30 -4.83 15.11
N ALA A 134 12.82 -5.29 16.26
CA ALA A 134 12.18 -6.36 17.00
C ALA A 134 10.91 -5.81 17.67
N LEU A 135 9.76 -6.42 17.38
CA LEU A 135 8.46 -5.93 17.82
C LEU A 135 7.96 -6.68 19.06
N PHE A 136 7.44 -5.92 20.01
CA PHE A 136 6.90 -6.42 21.26
C PHE A 136 5.57 -5.74 21.56
N TRP A 137 4.73 -6.43 22.32
CA TRP A 137 3.62 -5.80 23.03
C TRP A 137 4.15 -4.80 24.07
N PRO A 138 3.33 -3.83 24.52
CA PRO A 138 3.72 -2.90 25.58
C PRO A 138 4.11 -3.57 26.90
N ASP A 139 3.65 -4.80 27.13
CA ASP A 139 4.03 -5.65 28.27
C ASP A 139 5.30 -6.49 28.02
N GLU A 140 6.06 -6.14 26.98
CA GLU A 140 7.34 -6.72 26.57
C GLU A 140 7.29 -8.18 26.10
N ARG A 141 6.09 -8.75 25.90
CA ARG A 141 5.96 -10.04 25.21
C ARG A 141 6.27 -9.88 23.71
N PRO A 142 6.97 -10.83 23.07
CA PRO A 142 7.19 -10.78 21.62
C PRO A 142 5.87 -10.65 20.85
N TYR A 143 5.86 -9.80 19.83
CA TYR A 143 4.71 -9.63 18.96
C TYR A 143 4.69 -10.71 17.89
N ASP A 144 3.51 -11.31 17.68
CA ASP A 144 3.26 -12.26 16.59
C ASP A 144 2.73 -11.48 15.39
N LEU A 145 3.44 -11.52 14.26
CA LEU A 145 3.04 -10.83 13.03
C LEU A 145 1.70 -11.34 12.46
N SER A 146 1.25 -12.53 12.85
CA SER A 146 -0.06 -13.04 12.47
C SER A 146 -1.21 -12.54 13.36
N ALA A 147 -0.90 -11.75 14.40
CA ALA A 147 -1.92 -11.22 15.30
C ALA A 147 -2.88 -10.27 14.54
N PRO A 148 -4.19 -10.52 14.58
CA PRO A 148 -5.15 -9.70 13.85
C PRO A 148 -5.17 -8.27 14.39
N ILE A 149 -5.34 -7.32 13.47
CA ILE A 149 -5.50 -5.90 13.78
C ILE A 149 -6.90 -5.61 14.28
#